data_AF-A0A1G4J0D5-F1
#
_entry.id   AF-A0A1G4J0D5-F1
#
_cell.length_a   1.000
_cell.length_b   1.000
_cell.length_c   1.000
_cell.angle_alpha   90.00
_cell.angle_beta   90.00
_cell.angle_gamma   90.00
#
_symmetry.space_group_name_H-M   'P 1'
#
loop_
_entity.id
_entity.type
_entity.pdbx_description
1 polymer ?
#
loop_
_entity_poly.entity_id
_entity_poly.type
_entity_poly.pdbx_seq_one_letter_code
_entity_poly.pdbx_strand_id
1 'polypeptide(L)'
;MDSKEVSTLVKNLEKSKGNEETVLEILTVLNRDLSPTEKLLRETKVGVVVNQFKKSGNPQIANLVKKMISQWRDAISKEKKQKAQSKNSAGTAGASHPAGGVAPGGTGAGSGSEAKKQDKFVSSKPRSAENDGVITSIYNHKIRDMVVRAMYNALAKESEHPPQSVLTTAVAVEKELNKLHNCEINEKAYKDKYRVVYSNVISRNNPDLKHKITAGDVTPDYLVSCDPKELAPEHLKKKLEEISKQNLFNAQGATLERSVTDRFTCGKCKEKKVSYYQLQTRSADEPLTTFCTCEVCGNRWKFS
;
A
#
# COMPACT_ATOMS: atom_id res chain seq x y z
N MET A 1 26.55 -23.17 33.24
CA MET A 1 26.71 -22.17 34.32
C MET A 1 25.40 -21.94 35.02
N ASP A 2 25.45 -21.77 36.34
CA ASP A 2 24.28 -21.43 37.15
C ASP A 2 23.97 -19.93 37.07
N SER A 3 22.70 -19.55 37.27
CA SER A 3 22.20 -18.16 37.23
C SER A 3 23.05 -17.18 38.06
N LYS A 4 23.59 -17.65 39.20
CA LYS A 4 24.44 -16.86 40.10
C LYS A 4 25.82 -16.54 39.50
N GLU A 5 26.44 -17.49 38.80
CA GLU A 5 27.75 -17.31 38.15
C GLU A 5 27.65 -16.38 36.93
N VAL A 6 26.54 -16.50 36.17
CA VAL A 6 26.28 -15.58 35.05
C VAL A 6 26.05 -14.16 35.57
N SER A 7 25.36 -13.98 36.70
CA SER A 7 25.15 -12.66 37.31
C SER A 7 26.45 -12.03 37.84
N THR A 8 27.38 -12.81 38.41
CA THR A 8 28.68 -12.29 38.85
C THR A 8 29.56 -11.88 37.68
N LEU A 9 29.60 -12.68 36.60
CA LEU A 9 30.30 -12.33 35.37
C LEU A 9 29.71 -11.08 34.69
N VAL A 10 28.39 -10.91 34.71
CA VAL A 10 27.72 -9.70 34.22
C VAL A 10 28.07 -8.46 35.04
N LYS A 11 28.12 -8.57 36.38
CA LYS A 11 28.57 -7.48 37.25
C LYS A 11 30.04 -7.12 37.03
N ASN A 12 30.89 -8.11 36.78
CA ASN A 12 32.30 -7.87 36.46
C ASN A 12 32.47 -7.22 35.08
N LEU A 13 31.66 -7.61 34.08
CA LEU A 13 31.60 -6.93 32.78
C LEU A 13 31.20 -5.45 32.91
N GLU A 14 30.21 -5.13 33.76
CA GLU A 14 29.80 -3.74 33.96
C GLU A 14 30.87 -2.90 34.67
N LYS A 15 31.59 -3.49 35.63
CA LYS A 15 32.70 -2.82 36.34
C LYS A 15 33.94 -2.63 35.47
N SER A 16 34.20 -3.54 34.53
CA SER A 16 35.39 -3.52 33.67
C SER A 16 35.16 -2.85 32.31
N LYS A 17 34.15 -1.99 32.16
CA LYS A 17 33.81 -1.27 30.90
C LYS A 17 34.96 -0.51 30.24
N GLY A 18 36.06 -0.24 30.95
CA GLY A 18 37.26 0.45 30.44
C GLY A 18 38.45 -0.45 30.06
N ASN A 19 38.42 -1.75 30.37
CA ASN A 19 39.54 -2.67 30.10
C ASN A 19 39.15 -3.66 29.00
N GLU A 20 39.63 -3.42 27.78
CA GLU A 20 39.20 -4.18 26.60
C GLU A 20 39.61 -5.66 26.65
N GLU A 21 40.78 -5.98 27.22
CA GLU A 21 41.29 -7.36 27.34
C GLU A 21 40.46 -8.20 28.31
N THR A 22 40.13 -7.66 29.50
CA THR A 22 39.33 -8.39 30.49
C THR A 22 37.88 -8.56 30.03
N VAL A 23 37.34 -7.59 29.28
CA VAL A 23 36.02 -7.70 28.65
C VAL A 23 36.01 -8.83 27.61
N LEU A 24 37.08 -8.99 26.83
CA LEU A 24 37.20 -10.03 25.81
C LEU A 24 37.33 -11.43 26.43
N GLU A 25 38.10 -11.57 27.52
CA GLU A 25 38.20 -12.82 28.29
C GLU A 25 36.87 -13.21 28.94
N ILE A 26 36.17 -12.26 29.57
CA ILE A 26 34.88 -12.55 30.20
C ILE A 26 33.82 -12.90 29.14
N LEU A 27 33.82 -12.23 27.98
CA LEU A 27 32.91 -12.54 26.88
C LEU A 27 33.19 -13.89 26.21
N THR A 28 34.45 -14.31 26.13
CA THR A 28 34.81 -15.64 25.60
C THR A 28 34.41 -16.75 26.56
N VAL A 29 34.57 -16.57 27.87
CA VAL A 29 34.06 -17.49 28.90
C VAL A 29 32.53 -17.57 28.87
N LEU A 30 31.84 -16.43 28.74
CA LEU A 30 30.37 -16.38 28.59
C LEU A 30 29.88 -17.02 27.28
N ASN A 31 30.67 -17.04 26.22
CA ASN A 31 30.32 -17.69 24.97
C ASN A 31 30.51 -19.21 25.03
N ARG A 32 31.52 -19.69 25.78
CA ARG A 32 31.81 -21.12 25.91
C ARG A 32 30.89 -21.83 26.89
N ASP A 33 30.59 -21.20 28.03
CA ASP A 33 30.05 -21.91 29.19
C ASP A 33 28.55 -21.60 29.48
N LEU A 34 27.92 -20.75 28.66
CA LEU A 34 26.51 -20.36 28.80
C LEU A 34 25.59 -21.16 27.87
N SER A 35 24.71 -21.98 28.46
CA SER A 35 23.60 -22.64 27.75
C SER A 35 22.42 -21.67 27.59
N PRO A 36 22.06 -21.26 26.36
CA PRO A 36 21.07 -20.22 26.14
C PRO A 36 19.64 -20.73 26.33
N THR A 37 19.13 -20.61 27.55
CA THR A 37 17.74 -20.93 27.91
C THR A 37 16.97 -19.63 28.18
N GLU A 38 15.71 -19.52 27.72
CA GLU A 38 14.91 -18.29 27.85
C GLU A 38 14.78 -17.82 29.31
N LYS A 39 14.66 -18.77 30.25
CA LYS A 39 14.57 -18.49 31.69
C LYS A 39 15.85 -17.86 32.24
N LEU A 40 17.01 -18.42 31.88
CA LEU A 40 18.33 -17.97 32.35
C LEU A 40 18.67 -16.57 31.80
N LEU A 41 18.36 -16.31 30.53
CA LEU A 41 18.62 -15.02 29.87
C LEU A 41 17.76 -13.87 30.43
N ARG A 42 16.52 -14.17 30.86
CA ARG A 42 15.62 -13.19 31.48
C ARG A 42 15.98 -12.90 32.93
N GLU A 43 16.37 -13.92 33.68
CA GLU A 43 16.73 -13.80 35.10
C GLU A 43 18.05 -13.03 35.28
N THR A 44 19.04 -13.32 34.43
CA THR A 44 20.39 -12.73 34.55
C THR A 44 20.54 -11.37 33.87
N LYS A 45 19.56 -10.96 33.05
CA LYS A 45 19.59 -9.75 32.20
C LYS A 45 20.87 -9.59 31.35
N VAL A 46 21.61 -10.68 31.13
CA VAL A 46 22.89 -10.70 30.40
C VAL A 46 22.76 -10.12 28.98
N GLY A 47 21.61 -10.31 28.33
CA GLY A 47 21.36 -9.79 26.99
C GLY A 47 21.37 -8.26 26.88
N VAL A 48 21.00 -7.54 27.96
CA VAL A 48 21.00 -6.07 27.97
C VAL A 48 22.43 -5.54 28.08
N VAL A 49 23.21 -6.13 29.00
CA VAL A 49 24.60 -5.76 29.26
C VAL A 49 25.49 -6.09 28.06
N VAL A 50 25.35 -7.30 27.50
CA VAL A 50 26.10 -7.74 26.32
C VAL A 50 25.76 -6.90 25.08
N ASN A 51 24.52 -6.43 24.93
CA ASN A 51 24.14 -5.53 23.84
C ASN A 51 24.77 -4.13 23.96
N GLN A 52 25.16 -3.68 25.15
CA GLN A 52 25.91 -2.43 25.32
C GLN A 52 27.31 -2.52 24.67
N PHE A 53 27.94 -3.69 24.75
CA PHE A 53 29.24 -3.98 24.13
C PHE A 53 29.15 -4.23 22.62
N LYS A 54 27.95 -4.20 22.01
CA LYS A 54 27.80 -4.19 20.55
C LYS A 54 28.36 -2.92 19.90
N LYS A 55 28.44 -1.82 20.67
CA LYS A 55 28.94 -0.51 20.25
C LYS A 55 30.38 -0.23 20.71
N SER A 56 31.09 -1.22 21.27
CA SER A 56 32.48 -1.04 21.69
C SER A 56 33.38 -0.75 20.48
N GLY A 57 34.43 0.05 20.67
CA GLY A 57 35.37 0.45 19.61
C GLY A 57 36.18 -0.72 19.03
N ASN A 58 36.30 -1.83 19.77
CA ASN A 58 37.06 -3.00 19.33
C ASN A 58 36.20 -3.93 18.42
N PRO A 59 36.63 -4.19 17.16
CA PRO A 59 35.86 -4.96 16.19
C PRO A 59 35.71 -6.45 16.57
N GLN A 60 36.64 -7.01 17.34
CA GLN A 60 36.55 -8.41 17.77
C GLN A 60 35.44 -8.63 18.82
N ILE A 61 35.33 -7.71 19.79
CA ILE A 61 34.28 -7.72 20.81
C ILE A 61 32.91 -7.54 20.15
N ALA A 62 32.77 -6.58 19.24
CA ALA A 62 31.50 -6.30 18.57
C ALA A 62 31.01 -7.48 17.71
N ASN A 63 31.92 -8.21 17.06
CA ASN A 63 31.58 -9.37 16.25
C ASN A 63 31.22 -10.60 17.11
N LEU A 64 31.94 -10.82 18.21
CA LEU A 64 31.66 -11.90 19.15
C LEU A 64 30.29 -11.70 19.83
N VAL A 65 29.98 -10.47 20.24
CA VAL A 65 28.67 -10.07 20.79
C VAL A 65 27.53 -10.31 19.79
N LYS A 66 27.70 -9.94 18.51
CA LYS A 66 26.67 -10.19 17.47
C LYS A 66 26.43 -11.68 17.27
N LYS A 67 27.50 -12.50 17.28
CA LYS A 67 27.41 -13.95 17.13
C LYS A 67 26.66 -14.58 18.31
N MET A 68 26.97 -14.17 19.55
CA MET A 68 26.25 -14.63 20.74
C MET A 68 24.77 -14.26 20.72
N ILE A 69 24.43 -13.01 20.38
CA ILE A 69 23.03 -12.56 20.30
C ILE A 69 22.25 -13.35 19.24
N SER A 70 22.87 -13.68 18.10
CA SER A 70 22.24 -14.53 17.08
C SER A 70 21.98 -15.94 17.61
N GLN A 71 23.00 -16.57 18.20
CA GLN A 71 22.88 -17.92 18.77
C GLN A 71 21.81 -18.00 19.87
N TRP A 72 21.70 -16.97 20.72
CA TRP A 72 20.67 -16.89 21.75
C TRP A 72 19.26 -16.75 21.16
N ARG A 73 19.09 -15.93 20.12
CA ARG A 73 17.81 -15.78 19.42
C ARG A 73 17.38 -17.08 18.73
N ASP A 74 18.32 -17.79 18.14
CA ASP A 74 18.07 -19.07 17.47
C ASP A 74 17.72 -20.17 18.47
N ALA A 75 18.42 -20.23 19.61
CA ALA A 75 18.13 -21.17 20.69
C ALA A 75 16.73 -20.94 21.30
N ILE A 76 16.37 -19.69 21.61
CA ILE A 76 15.02 -19.35 22.13
C ILE A 76 13.94 -19.68 21.09
N SER A 77 14.20 -19.44 19.81
CA SER A 77 13.24 -19.75 18.73
C SER A 77 13.04 -21.26 18.57
N LYS A 78 14.11 -22.05 18.72
CA LYS A 78 14.04 -23.52 18.73
C LYS A 78 13.31 -24.04 19.98
N GLU A 79 13.57 -23.48 21.16
CA GLU A 79 12.89 -23.84 22.42
C GLU A 79 11.37 -23.56 22.34
N LYS A 80 10.98 -22.39 21.80
CA LYS A 80 9.56 -22.06 21.56
C LYS A 80 8.88 -22.98 20.56
N LYS A 81 9.59 -23.38 19.49
CA LYS A 81 9.07 -24.30 18.48
C LYS A 81 8.87 -25.72 19.05
N GLN A 82 9.80 -26.20 19.86
CA GLN A 82 9.68 -27.50 20.57
C GLN A 82 8.55 -27.49 21.61
N LYS A 83 8.38 -26.39 22.35
CA LYS A 83 7.29 -26.24 23.33
C LYS A 83 5.90 -26.09 22.69
N ALA A 84 5.83 -25.62 21.45
CA ALA A 84 4.60 -25.59 20.65
C ALA A 84 4.26 -26.97 20.06
N GLN A 85 5.28 -27.76 19.69
CA GLN A 85 5.09 -29.13 19.19
C GLN A 85 4.63 -30.11 20.29
N SER A 86 5.12 -29.97 21.53
CA SER A 86 4.70 -30.82 22.66
C SER A 86 3.29 -30.52 23.19
N LYS A 87 2.69 -29.38 22.84
CA LYS A 87 1.27 -29.08 23.13
C LYS A 87 0.30 -29.69 22.12
N ASN A 88 0.77 -30.16 20.97
CA ASN A 88 -0.09 -30.77 19.94
C ASN A 88 -0.21 -32.30 20.06
N SER A 89 0.43 -32.92 21.06
CA SER A 89 0.45 -34.39 21.23
C SER A 89 -0.47 -34.91 22.36
N ALA A 90 -1.30 -34.05 22.97
CA ALA A 90 -2.19 -34.42 24.07
C ALA A 90 -3.69 -34.37 23.70
N GLY A 91 -4.02 -34.68 22.44
CA GLY A 91 -5.41 -34.70 21.99
C GLY A 91 -5.61 -35.54 20.73
N THR A 92 -5.48 -36.86 20.82
CA THR A 92 -6.13 -37.82 19.90
C THR A 92 -5.96 -39.26 20.38
N ALA A 93 -6.91 -39.71 21.21
CA ALA A 93 -7.30 -41.10 21.41
C ALA A 93 -8.71 -41.03 22.01
N GLY A 94 -9.76 -41.64 21.50
CA GLY A 94 -10.02 -42.44 20.32
C GLY A 94 -11.52 -42.78 20.35
N ALA A 95 -12.11 -43.11 19.20
CA ALA A 95 -13.25 -44.02 19.10
C ALA A 95 -13.53 -44.29 17.62
N SER A 96 -13.15 -45.49 17.19
CA SER A 96 -13.44 -46.08 15.89
C SER A 96 -14.55 -47.12 16.04
N HIS A 97 -15.28 -47.34 14.93
CA HIS A 97 -16.08 -48.51 14.52
C HIS A 97 -17.62 -48.46 14.70
N PRO A 98 -18.40 -49.22 13.89
CA PRO A 98 -18.38 -49.29 12.41
C PRO A 98 -19.79 -49.42 11.75
N ALA A 99 -19.81 -49.24 10.43
CA ALA A 99 -20.60 -49.89 9.36
C ALA A 99 -22.07 -50.36 9.55
N GLY A 100 -22.93 -49.98 8.59
CA GLY A 100 -24.05 -50.81 8.12
C GLY A 100 -25.05 -50.12 7.19
N GLY A 101 -24.98 -50.43 5.87
CA GLY A 101 -26.05 -50.45 4.83
C GLY A 101 -26.86 -49.16 4.56
N VAL A 102 -27.42 -48.85 3.39
CA VAL A 102 -27.64 -49.50 2.09
C VAL A 102 -28.01 -48.37 1.10
N ALA A 103 -27.66 -48.52 -0.18
CA ALA A 103 -28.18 -47.72 -1.30
C ALA A 103 -29.64 -48.14 -1.63
N PRO A 104 -30.40 -47.32 -2.39
CA PRO A 104 -30.37 -47.46 -3.85
C PRO A 104 -30.45 -46.12 -4.61
N GLY A 105 -30.06 -46.16 -5.88
CA GLY A 105 -29.95 -45.00 -6.77
C GLY A 105 -31.25 -44.50 -7.39
N GLY A 106 -31.15 -43.36 -8.06
CA GLY A 106 -32.18 -42.78 -8.91
C GLY A 106 -31.62 -41.57 -9.67
N THR A 107 -31.56 -41.70 -10.99
CA THR A 107 -31.19 -40.69 -11.98
C THR A 107 -32.23 -39.56 -12.07
N GLY A 108 -31.76 -38.33 -12.27
CA GLY A 108 -32.62 -37.18 -12.59
C GLY A 108 -31.80 -35.92 -12.89
N ALA A 109 -31.74 -35.56 -14.17
CA ALA A 109 -31.13 -34.33 -14.65
C ALA A 109 -31.96 -33.10 -14.23
N GLY A 110 -31.26 -32.01 -13.85
CA GLY A 110 -31.88 -30.72 -13.54
C GLY A 110 -30.84 -29.62 -13.42
N SER A 111 -30.84 -28.71 -14.39
CA SER A 111 -30.00 -27.52 -14.53
C SER A 111 -30.08 -26.58 -13.32
N GLY A 112 -28.93 -26.13 -12.83
CA GLY A 112 -28.81 -25.11 -11.78
C GLY A 112 -27.37 -24.61 -11.67
N SER A 113 -27.12 -23.42 -12.19
CA SER A 113 -25.82 -22.75 -12.18
C SER A 113 -25.40 -22.38 -10.75
N GLU A 114 -24.64 -23.25 -10.09
CA GLU A 114 -24.05 -22.95 -8.77
C GLU A 114 -22.63 -22.41 -8.90
N ALA A 115 -22.43 -21.24 -8.30
CA ALA A 115 -21.16 -20.56 -8.16
C ALA A 115 -20.10 -21.49 -7.52
N LYS A 116 -18.96 -21.65 -8.19
CA LYS A 116 -17.77 -22.33 -7.68
C LYS A 116 -17.33 -21.66 -6.37
N LYS A 117 -17.72 -22.25 -5.24
CA LYS A 117 -17.22 -21.92 -3.91
C LYS A 117 -15.78 -22.44 -3.83
N GLN A 118 -14.81 -21.57 -4.12
CA GLN A 118 -13.39 -21.90 -3.98
C GLN A 118 -13.00 -21.91 -2.50
N ASP A 119 -12.29 -22.96 -2.07
CA ASP A 119 -11.85 -23.13 -0.69
C ASP A 119 -10.99 -21.96 -0.21
N LYS A 120 -11.38 -21.38 0.94
CA LYS A 120 -10.69 -20.26 1.58
C LYS A 120 -9.35 -20.73 2.14
N PHE A 121 -8.24 -20.13 1.69
CA PHE A 121 -6.93 -20.37 2.26
C PHE A 121 -6.70 -19.45 3.46
N VAL A 122 -6.74 -20.00 4.67
CA VAL A 122 -6.45 -19.27 5.91
C VAL A 122 -4.97 -19.46 6.27
N SER A 123 -4.14 -18.47 5.96
CA SER A 123 -2.78 -18.36 6.52
C SER A 123 -2.78 -17.39 7.71
N SER A 124 -2.17 -17.79 8.83
CA SER A 124 -2.01 -16.94 10.02
C SER A 124 -0.83 -15.95 9.94
N LYS A 125 -0.13 -15.86 8.80
CA LYS A 125 0.99 -14.95 8.54
C LYS A 125 0.76 -14.13 7.26
N PRO A 126 1.36 -12.92 7.13
CA PRO A 126 1.22 -12.10 5.93
C PRO A 126 1.71 -12.90 4.71
N ARG A 127 0.82 -13.17 3.77
CA ARG A 127 1.13 -13.97 2.58
C ARG A 127 2.10 -13.21 1.68
N SER A 128 3.15 -13.89 1.25
CA SER A 128 4.20 -13.38 0.37
C SER A 128 4.65 -14.52 -0.54
N ALA A 129 5.25 -14.20 -1.69
CA ALA A 129 5.79 -15.18 -2.64
C ALA A 129 6.80 -16.14 -1.98
N GLU A 130 7.49 -15.69 -0.93
CA GLU A 130 8.41 -16.52 -0.13
C GLU A 130 7.68 -17.42 0.88
N ASN A 131 6.54 -16.96 1.43
CA ASN A 131 5.74 -17.75 2.37
C ASN A 131 4.84 -18.79 1.69
N ASP A 132 4.41 -18.54 0.45
CA ASP A 132 3.54 -19.44 -0.32
C ASP A 132 4.32 -20.37 -1.26
N GLY A 133 5.65 -20.28 -1.31
CA GLY A 133 6.51 -21.17 -2.10
C GLY A 133 6.32 -21.06 -3.63
N VAL A 134 5.82 -19.91 -4.12
CA VAL A 134 5.48 -19.72 -5.53
C VAL A 134 6.70 -19.25 -6.32
N ILE A 135 7.04 -19.98 -7.39
CA ILE A 135 8.11 -19.63 -8.32
C ILE A 135 7.64 -18.43 -9.15
N THR A 136 8.22 -17.26 -8.87
CA THR A 136 7.93 -15.99 -9.57
C THR A 136 8.90 -15.73 -10.74
N SER A 137 9.86 -16.63 -10.95
CA SER A 137 10.86 -16.61 -12.03
C SER A 137 10.34 -17.32 -13.28
N ILE A 138 9.35 -16.74 -13.96
CA ILE A 138 8.66 -17.38 -15.09
C ILE A 138 9.29 -17.00 -16.43
N TYR A 139 9.91 -15.81 -16.50
CA TYR A 139 10.35 -15.23 -17.78
C TYR A 139 11.88 -15.12 -17.92
N ASN A 140 12.66 -15.45 -16.89
CA ASN A 140 14.13 -15.31 -16.87
C ASN A 140 14.62 -13.86 -17.15
N HIS A 141 13.74 -12.87 -16.99
CA HIS A 141 14.07 -11.45 -17.09
C HIS A 141 13.89 -10.80 -15.72
N LYS A 142 14.98 -10.25 -15.18
CA LYS A 142 15.03 -9.68 -13.82
C LYS A 142 13.90 -8.70 -13.52
N ILE A 143 13.52 -7.86 -14.49
CA ILE A 143 12.49 -6.84 -14.31
C ILE A 143 11.09 -7.48 -14.32
N ARG A 144 10.82 -8.38 -15.26
CA ARG A 144 9.52 -9.07 -15.40
C ARG A 144 9.24 -9.94 -14.17
N ASP A 145 10.23 -10.71 -13.73
CA ASP A 145 10.11 -11.57 -12.54
C ASP A 145 9.96 -10.74 -11.25
N MET A 146 10.63 -9.58 -11.16
CA MET A 146 10.42 -8.63 -10.06
C MET A 146 8.99 -8.07 -10.04
N VAL A 147 8.43 -7.75 -11.21
CA VAL A 147 7.05 -7.26 -11.33
C VAL A 147 6.03 -8.33 -10.93
N VAL A 148 6.18 -9.57 -11.40
CA VAL A 148 5.32 -10.69 -11.01
C VAL A 148 5.38 -10.90 -9.49
N ARG A 149 6.59 -10.93 -8.92
CA ARG A 149 6.79 -11.12 -7.48
C ARG A 149 6.15 -10.02 -6.66
N ALA A 150 6.35 -8.77 -7.05
CA ALA A 150 5.80 -7.63 -6.32
C ALA A 150 4.27 -7.58 -6.45
N MET A 151 3.72 -7.87 -7.64
CA MET A 151 2.27 -7.93 -7.85
C MET A 151 1.63 -9.06 -7.05
N TYR A 152 2.26 -10.25 -7.04
CA TYR A 152 1.83 -11.36 -6.19
C TYR A 152 1.80 -10.97 -4.71
N ASN A 153 2.88 -10.35 -4.21
CA ASN A 153 2.94 -9.89 -2.82
C ASN A 153 1.87 -8.84 -2.48
N ALA A 154 1.53 -7.96 -3.43
CA ALA A 154 0.51 -6.93 -3.23
C ALA A 154 -0.90 -7.54 -3.16
N LEU A 155 -1.20 -8.50 -4.04
CA LEU A 155 -2.49 -9.18 -4.08
C LEU A 155 -2.65 -10.21 -2.96
N ALA A 156 -1.57 -10.91 -2.56
CA ALA A 156 -1.62 -11.97 -1.55
C ALA A 156 -1.82 -11.45 -0.12
N LYS A 157 -1.33 -10.23 0.21
CA LYS A 157 -1.35 -9.67 1.57
C LYS A 157 -2.74 -9.55 2.20
N GLU A 158 -3.80 -9.40 1.40
CA GLU A 158 -5.18 -9.17 1.88
C GLU A 158 -6.21 -10.13 1.24
N SER A 159 -5.80 -11.01 0.32
CA SER A 159 -6.72 -11.95 -0.34
C SER A 159 -6.82 -13.29 0.39
N GLU A 160 -8.03 -13.85 0.46
CA GLU A 160 -8.33 -15.21 0.96
C GLU A 160 -8.27 -16.29 -0.15
N HIS A 161 -7.99 -15.88 -1.39
CA HIS A 161 -8.06 -16.72 -2.59
C HIS A 161 -6.88 -17.70 -2.74
N PRO A 162 -7.04 -18.80 -3.49
CA PRO A 162 -5.98 -19.78 -3.69
C PRO A 162 -4.74 -19.16 -4.37
N PRO A 163 -3.52 -19.54 -3.93
CA PRO A 163 -2.27 -18.93 -4.40
C PRO A 163 -2.05 -19.06 -5.91
N GLN A 164 -2.55 -20.13 -6.54
CA GLN A 164 -2.45 -20.30 -7.99
C GLN A 164 -3.29 -19.30 -8.78
N SER A 165 -4.49 -18.94 -8.30
CA SER A 165 -5.33 -17.95 -8.97
C SER A 165 -4.68 -16.57 -8.94
N VAL A 166 -4.10 -16.20 -7.81
CA VAL A 166 -3.37 -14.92 -7.65
C VAL A 166 -2.15 -14.86 -8.56
N LEU A 167 -1.43 -15.99 -8.71
CA LEU A 167 -0.30 -16.09 -9.63
C LEU A 167 -0.75 -15.94 -11.09
N THR A 168 -1.81 -16.64 -11.51
CA THR A 168 -2.34 -16.55 -12.88
C THR A 168 -2.71 -15.10 -13.23
N THR A 169 -3.38 -14.39 -12.33
CA THR A 169 -3.70 -12.97 -12.53
C THR A 169 -2.45 -12.09 -12.59
N ALA A 170 -1.48 -12.30 -11.69
CA ALA A 170 -0.23 -11.54 -11.71
C ALA A 170 0.58 -11.74 -13.02
N VAL A 171 0.61 -12.97 -13.53
CA VAL A 171 1.24 -13.31 -14.81
C VAL A 171 0.49 -12.69 -15.99
N ALA A 172 -0.85 -12.69 -15.96
CA ALA A 172 -1.66 -12.07 -16.99
C ALA A 172 -1.44 -10.55 -17.04
N VAL A 173 -1.40 -9.87 -15.90
CA VAL A 173 -1.11 -8.43 -15.84
C VAL A 173 0.29 -8.11 -16.36
N GLU A 174 1.29 -8.92 -16.02
CA GLU A 174 2.64 -8.76 -16.55
C GLU A 174 2.69 -8.93 -18.07
N LYS A 175 1.97 -9.90 -18.61
CA LYS A 175 1.87 -10.12 -20.06
C LYS A 175 1.25 -8.92 -20.78
N GLU A 176 0.19 -8.32 -20.24
CA GLU A 176 -0.42 -7.12 -20.81
C GLU A 176 0.49 -5.88 -20.66
N LEU A 177 1.19 -5.74 -19.52
CA LEU A 177 2.21 -4.69 -19.34
C LEU A 177 3.30 -4.76 -20.39
N ASN A 178 3.81 -5.96 -20.68
CA ASN A 178 4.88 -6.14 -21.67
C ASN A 178 4.40 -5.96 -23.12
N LYS A 179 3.12 -6.25 -23.42
CA LYS A 179 2.53 -5.96 -24.74
C LYS A 179 2.44 -4.46 -25.01
N LEU A 180 2.00 -3.67 -24.02
CA LEU A 180 1.80 -2.22 -24.15
C LEU A 180 3.11 -1.45 -24.10
N HIS A 181 4.01 -1.84 -23.19
CA HIS A 181 5.34 -1.26 -23.07
C HIS A 181 6.37 -2.37 -23.08
N ASN A 182 6.92 -2.65 -24.26
CA ASN A 182 7.94 -3.68 -24.41
C ASN A 182 9.14 -3.38 -23.49
N CYS A 183 9.42 -4.29 -22.55
CA CYS A 183 10.53 -4.21 -21.61
C CYS A 183 11.89 -3.99 -22.29
N GLU A 184 12.06 -4.51 -23.50
CA GLU A 184 13.35 -4.52 -24.20
C GLU A 184 13.64 -3.21 -24.94
N ILE A 185 12.59 -2.46 -25.33
CA ILE A 185 12.73 -1.23 -26.14
C ILE A 185 12.61 0.01 -25.24
N ASN A 186 11.76 -0.03 -24.21
CA ASN A 186 11.50 1.14 -23.37
C ASN A 186 11.32 0.77 -21.89
N GLU A 187 12.43 0.43 -21.24
CA GLU A 187 12.50 0.06 -19.82
C GLU A 187 11.90 1.14 -18.89
N LYS A 188 12.06 2.42 -19.23
CA LYS A 188 11.58 3.54 -18.41
C LYS A 188 10.05 3.63 -18.42
N ALA A 189 9.43 3.60 -19.60
CA ALA A 189 7.98 3.64 -19.72
C ALA A 189 7.31 2.43 -19.05
N TYR A 190 7.91 1.25 -19.19
CA TYR A 190 7.46 0.04 -18.50
C TYR A 190 7.51 0.19 -16.97
N LYS A 191 8.64 0.66 -16.41
CA LYS A 191 8.78 0.88 -14.97
C LYS A 191 7.81 1.91 -14.43
N ASP A 192 7.58 3.01 -15.15
CA ASP A 192 6.70 4.08 -14.70
C ASP A 192 5.23 3.63 -14.70
N LYS A 193 4.79 2.90 -15.74
CA LYS A 193 3.44 2.30 -15.75
C LYS A 193 3.28 1.23 -14.69
N TYR A 194 4.28 0.35 -14.52
CA TYR A 194 4.27 -0.63 -13.43
C TYR A 194 4.14 0.04 -12.05
N ARG A 195 4.90 1.11 -11.78
CA ARG A 195 4.81 1.86 -10.50
C ARG A 195 3.40 2.40 -10.25
N VAL A 196 2.74 2.91 -11.29
CA VAL A 196 1.40 3.45 -11.20
C VAL A 196 0.38 2.34 -10.91
N VAL A 197 0.43 1.24 -11.64
CA VAL A 197 -0.43 0.06 -11.39
C VAL A 197 -0.18 -0.49 -9.98
N TYR A 198 1.08 -0.65 -9.59
CA TYR A 198 1.48 -1.15 -8.28
C TYR A 198 1.01 -0.24 -7.14
N SER A 199 1.13 1.08 -7.29
CA SER A 199 0.65 2.07 -6.31
C SER A 199 -0.86 1.99 -6.13
N ASN A 200 -1.61 1.88 -7.24
CA ASN A 200 -3.07 1.74 -7.20
C ASN A 200 -3.52 0.43 -6.55
N VAL A 201 -2.84 -0.68 -6.85
CA VAL A 201 -3.13 -2.00 -6.25
C VAL A 201 -2.76 -2.04 -4.77
N ILE A 202 -1.68 -1.37 -4.34
CA ILE A 202 -1.28 -1.33 -2.91
C ILE A 202 -2.10 -0.34 -2.09
N SER A 203 -2.67 0.67 -2.74
CA SER A 203 -3.39 1.75 -2.07
C SER A 203 -4.38 1.21 -1.05
N ARG A 204 -4.13 1.53 0.22
CA ARG A 204 -4.99 1.15 1.36
C ARG A 204 -6.40 1.75 1.24
N ASN A 205 -6.54 2.78 0.41
CA ASN A 205 -7.78 3.51 0.25
C ASN A 205 -8.77 2.82 -0.70
N ASN A 206 -8.41 1.69 -1.32
CA ASN A 206 -9.32 0.91 -2.18
C ASN A 206 -9.05 -0.61 -2.06
N PRO A 207 -9.43 -1.26 -0.95
CA PRO A 207 -9.34 -2.72 -0.83
C PRO A 207 -10.26 -3.43 -1.83
N ASP A 208 -11.38 -2.81 -2.22
CA ASP A 208 -12.33 -3.36 -3.19
C ASP A 208 -11.69 -3.62 -4.56
N LEU A 209 -10.72 -2.79 -4.97
CA LEU A 209 -10.00 -3.02 -6.22
C LEU A 209 -9.21 -4.33 -6.19
N LYS A 210 -8.61 -4.70 -5.04
CA LYS A 210 -7.89 -5.98 -4.90
C LYS A 210 -8.85 -7.15 -4.99
N HIS A 211 -10.02 -7.05 -4.36
CA HIS A 211 -11.05 -8.07 -4.43
C HIS A 211 -11.59 -8.23 -5.86
N LYS A 212 -11.87 -7.12 -6.56
CA LYS A 212 -12.32 -7.13 -7.97
C LYS A 212 -11.28 -7.73 -8.92
N ILE A 213 -9.99 -7.42 -8.74
CA ILE A 213 -8.90 -8.00 -9.53
C ILE A 213 -8.76 -9.51 -9.25
N THR A 214 -8.91 -9.92 -7.98
CA THR A 214 -8.76 -11.34 -7.61
C THR A 214 -9.99 -12.17 -8.00
N ALA A 215 -11.18 -11.58 -7.96
CA ALA A 215 -12.43 -12.18 -8.41
C ALA A 215 -12.53 -12.29 -9.95
N GLY A 216 -11.73 -11.49 -10.68
CA GLY A 216 -11.72 -11.48 -12.15
C GLY A 216 -12.70 -10.49 -12.79
N ASP A 217 -13.32 -9.60 -12.00
CA ASP A 217 -14.25 -8.56 -12.49
C ASP A 217 -13.54 -7.47 -13.31
N VAL A 218 -12.23 -7.28 -13.06
CA VAL A 218 -11.38 -6.34 -13.80
C VAL A 218 -10.44 -7.13 -14.68
N THR A 219 -10.52 -6.90 -15.99
CA THR A 219 -9.62 -7.55 -16.94
C THR A 219 -8.19 -7.03 -16.77
N PRO A 220 -7.17 -7.89 -16.91
CA PRO A 220 -5.77 -7.47 -16.87
C PRO A 220 -5.43 -6.39 -17.91
N ASP A 221 -6.12 -6.41 -19.05
CA ASP A 221 -5.97 -5.41 -20.11
C ASP A 221 -6.45 -4.02 -19.65
N TYR A 222 -7.68 -3.94 -19.13
CA TYR A 222 -8.25 -2.72 -18.56
C TYR A 222 -7.39 -2.15 -17.43
N LEU A 223 -6.81 -3.01 -16.59
CA LEU A 223 -5.94 -2.57 -15.49
C LEU A 223 -4.69 -1.82 -15.98
N VAL A 224 -4.16 -2.19 -17.15
CA VAL A 224 -2.92 -1.61 -17.69
C VAL A 224 -3.20 -0.43 -18.62
N SER A 225 -4.28 -0.49 -19.39
CA SER A 225 -4.67 0.58 -20.32
C SER A 225 -5.28 1.78 -19.61
N CYS A 226 -5.99 1.58 -18.49
CA CYS A 226 -6.77 2.64 -17.86
C CYS A 226 -5.95 3.74 -17.20
N ASP A 227 -6.61 4.88 -17.10
CA ASP A 227 -6.03 6.03 -16.43
C ASP A 227 -6.01 5.84 -14.91
N PRO A 228 -4.94 6.30 -14.23
CA PRO A 228 -4.78 6.08 -12.79
C PRO A 228 -5.90 6.71 -11.95
N LYS A 229 -6.53 7.76 -12.49
CA LYS A 229 -7.66 8.47 -11.88
C LYS A 229 -8.95 7.64 -11.92
N GLU A 230 -9.10 6.76 -12.90
CA GLU A 230 -10.28 5.89 -13.03
C GLU A 230 -10.20 4.63 -12.16
N LEU A 231 -9.01 4.25 -11.71
CA LEU A 231 -8.80 3.15 -10.76
C LEU A 231 -8.92 3.60 -9.29
N ALA A 232 -9.01 4.91 -9.05
CA ALA A 232 -9.19 5.50 -7.73
C ALA A 232 -10.52 5.09 -7.06
N PRO A 233 -10.61 5.12 -5.72
CA PRO A 233 -11.86 4.87 -5.03
C PRO A 233 -12.94 5.88 -5.43
N GLU A 234 -14.20 5.47 -5.43
CA GLU A 234 -15.34 6.26 -5.90
C GLU A 234 -15.42 7.64 -5.24
N HIS A 235 -15.15 7.72 -3.94
CA HIS A 235 -15.10 8.98 -3.22
C HIS A 235 -14.01 9.93 -3.74
N LEU A 236 -12.83 9.42 -4.13
CA LEU A 236 -11.79 10.26 -4.73
C LEU A 236 -12.18 10.69 -6.14
N LYS A 237 -12.85 9.83 -6.92
CA LYS A 237 -13.38 10.21 -8.24
C LYS A 237 -14.37 11.36 -8.13
N LYS A 238 -15.33 11.26 -7.22
CA LYS A 238 -16.32 12.32 -6.98
C LYS A 238 -15.66 13.64 -6.58
N LYS A 239 -14.64 13.59 -5.72
CA LYS A 239 -13.85 14.78 -5.35
C LYS A 239 -13.09 15.37 -6.54
N LEU A 240 -12.47 14.55 -7.38
CA LEU A 240 -11.77 15.02 -8.57
C LEU A 240 -12.74 15.67 -9.56
N GLU A 241 -13.94 15.11 -9.72
CA GLU A 241 -14.99 15.70 -10.55
C GLU A 241 -15.45 17.05 -9.99
N GLU A 242 -15.67 17.14 -8.67
CA GLU A 242 -16.02 18.40 -8.01
C GLU A 242 -14.92 19.46 -8.18
N ILE A 243 -13.66 19.09 -7.95
CA ILE A 243 -12.52 19.99 -8.17
C ILE A 243 -12.46 20.42 -9.64
N SER A 244 -12.72 19.52 -10.60
CA SER A 244 -12.72 19.87 -12.01
C SER A 244 -13.81 20.89 -12.36
N LYS A 245 -15.01 20.74 -11.78
CA LYS A 245 -16.12 21.67 -11.95
C LYS A 245 -15.81 23.02 -11.32
N GLN A 246 -15.26 23.02 -10.10
CA GLN A 246 -14.85 24.24 -9.40
C GLN A 246 -13.72 24.96 -10.16
N ASN A 247 -12.74 24.24 -10.66
CA ASN A 247 -11.65 24.82 -11.45
C ASN A 247 -12.18 25.44 -12.75
N LEU A 248 -13.12 24.76 -13.42
CA LEU A 248 -13.77 25.30 -14.62
C LEU A 248 -14.57 26.57 -14.29
N PHE A 249 -15.29 26.58 -13.17
CA PHE A 249 -16.04 27.75 -12.71
C PHE A 249 -15.12 28.92 -12.33
N ASN A 250 -14.07 28.66 -11.55
CA ASN A 250 -13.11 29.68 -11.13
C ASN A 250 -12.29 30.25 -12.29
N ALA A 251 -12.13 29.49 -13.37
CA ALA A 251 -11.49 29.96 -14.60
C ALA A 251 -12.40 30.87 -15.45
N GLN A 252 -13.71 30.88 -15.19
CA GLN A 252 -14.62 31.82 -15.86
C GLN A 252 -14.42 33.23 -15.28
N GLY A 253 -14.27 34.20 -16.17
CA GLY A 253 -14.18 35.61 -15.77
C GLY A 253 -15.51 36.09 -15.19
N ALA A 254 -15.44 37.04 -14.24
CA ALA A 254 -16.63 37.67 -13.69
C ALA A 254 -17.43 38.38 -14.80
N THR A 255 -18.68 37.98 -14.98
CA THR A 255 -19.62 38.67 -15.86
C THR A 255 -20.14 39.91 -15.13
N LEU A 256 -19.80 41.10 -15.61
CA LEU A 256 -20.31 42.35 -15.06
C LEU A 256 -21.79 42.52 -15.49
N GLU A 257 -22.71 42.17 -14.61
CA GLU A 257 -24.12 42.50 -14.81
C GLU A 257 -24.33 44.00 -14.65
N ARG A 258 -24.66 44.68 -15.76
CA ARG A 258 -25.07 46.08 -15.73
C ARG A 258 -26.59 46.18 -15.75
N SER A 259 -27.15 47.12 -15.00
CA SER A 259 -28.57 47.44 -15.10
C SER A 259 -28.89 47.96 -16.51
N VAL A 260 -29.87 47.34 -17.15
CA VAL A 260 -30.28 47.65 -18.52
C VAL A 260 -31.60 48.42 -18.47
N THR A 261 -31.72 49.48 -19.27
CA THR A 261 -32.93 50.32 -19.33
C THR A 261 -33.40 50.45 -20.77
N ASP A 262 -34.72 50.34 -20.96
CA ASP A 262 -35.38 50.54 -22.25
C ASP A 262 -35.61 52.01 -22.63
N ARG A 263 -35.21 52.97 -21.78
CA ARG A 263 -35.39 54.41 -22.04
C ARG A 263 -34.45 54.94 -23.11
N PHE A 264 -33.32 54.27 -23.35
CA PHE A 264 -32.34 54.68 -24.34
C PHE A 264 -32.36 53.70 -25.52
N THR A 265 -32.29 54.23 -26.74
CA THR A 265 -32.21 53.43 -27.97
C THR A 265 -30.82 53.57 -28.57
N CYS A 266 -30.17 52.46 -28.91
CA CYS A 266 -28.85 52.49 -29.53
C CYS A 266 -28.91 53.02 -30.97
N GLY A 267 -28.04 53.97 -31.33
CA GLY A 267 -27.99 54.50 -32.70
C GLY A 267 -27.53 53.51 -33.77
N LYS A 268 -26.77 52.46 -33.39
CA LYS A 268 -26.20 51.47 -34.33
C LYS A 268 -27.12 50.28 -34.58
N CYS A 269 -27.52 49.57 -33.52
CA CYS A 269 -28.37 48.37 -33.63
C CYS A 269 -29.87 48.65 -33.40
N LYS A 270 -30.25 49.87 -32.99
CA LYS A 270 -31.63 50.28 -32.66
C LYS A 270 -32.30 49.47 -31.54
N GLU A 271 -31.56 48.64 -30.82
CA GLU A 271 -32.06 47.96 -29.63
C GLU A 271 -32.08 48.87 -28.41
N LYS A 272 -33.00 48.58 -27.49
CA LYS A 272 -33.23 49.34 -26.25
C LYS A 272 -32.49 48.77 -25.04
N LYS A 273 -31.52 47.88 -25.24
CA LYS A 273 -30.71 47.29 -24.17
C LYS A 273 -29.47 48.13 -23.88
N VAL A 274 -29.64 49.18 -23.08
CA VAL A 274 -28.59 50.15 -22.76
C VAL A 274 -28.36 50.22 -21.25
N SER A 275 -27.11 50.12 -20.82
CA SER A 275 -26.68 50.42 -19.45
C SER A 275 -26.15 51.85 -19.36
N TYR A 276 -26.37 52.53 -18.24
CA TYR A 276 -25.86 53.90 -18.04
C TYR A 276 -25.30 54.13 -16.65
N TYR A 277 -24.37 55.08 -16.55
CA TYR A 277 -23.85 55.61 -15.29
C TYR A 277 -23.58 57.10 -15.45
N GLN A 278 -23.69 57.86 -14.36
CA GLN A 278 -23.54 59.31 -14.37
C GLN A 278 -22.26 59.71 -13.63
N LEU A 279 -21.48 60.62 -14.21
CA LEU A 279 -20.35 61.27 -13.53
C LEU A 279 -20.40 62.78 -13.76
N GLN A 280 -19.98 63.51 -12.73
CA GLN A 280 -19.72 64.93 -12.83
C GLN A 280 -18.36 65.15 -13.49
N THR A 281 -18.35 65.39 -14.80
CA THR A 281 -17.12 65.66 -15.57
C THR A 281 -16.95 67.14 -15.93
N ARG A 282 -17.87 67.99 -15.48
CA ARG A 282 -17.97 69.43 -15.75
C ARG A 282 -18.06 70.21 -14.44
N SER A 283 -18.00 71.54 -14.49
CA SER A 283 -18.11 72.41 -13.31
C SER A 283 -19.43 72.20 -12.55
N ALA A 284 -19.50 72.68 -11.31
CA ALA A 284 -20.67 72.50 -10.45
C ALA A 284 -21.95 73.15 -11.00
N ASP A 285 -21.81 74.11 -11.91
CA ASP A 285 -22.91 74.83 -12.53
C ASP A 285 -23.58 74.06 -13.69
N GLU A 286 -22.99 72.94 -14.13
CA GLU A 286 -23.49 72.13 -15.25
C GLU A 286 -24.06 70.78 -14.78
N PRO A 287 -25.09 70.24 -15.47
CA PRO A 287 -25.69 68.96 -15.11
C PRO A 287 -24.69 67.78 -15.29
N LEU A 288 -24.98 66.66 -14.62
CA LEU A 288 -24.18 65.44 -14.67
C LEU A 288 -24.09 64.88 -16.10
N THR A 289 -22.91 64.40 -16.50
CA THR A 289 -22.74 63.72 -17.78
C THR A 289 -23.14 62.25 -17.65
N THR A 290 -24.07 61.82 -18.49
CA THR A 290 -24.56 60.44 -18.53
C THR A 290 -23.80 59.65 -19.60
N PHE A 291 -23.13 58.57 -19.20
CA PHE A 291 -22.44 57.63 -20.09
C PHE A 291 -23.33 56.43 -20.35
N CYS A 292 -23.67 56.19 -21.62
CA CYS A 292 -24.50 55.07 -22.04
C CYS A 292 -23.65 54.04 -22.80
N THR A 293 -23.85 52.75 -22.50
CA THR A 293 -23.24 51.61 -23.19
C THR A 293 -24.32 50.66 -23.66
N CYS A 294 -24.35 50.32 -24.94
CA CYS A 294 -25.24 49.29 -25.46
C CYS A 294 -24.67 47.90 -25.14
N GLU A 295 -25.44 47.06 -24.45
CA GLU A 295 -24.97 45.74 -24.01
C GLU A 295 -24.98 44.70 -25.14
N VAL A 296 -25.61 45.02 -26.28
CA VAL A 296 -25.73 44.10 -27.43
C VAL A 296 -24.66 44.33 -28.49
N CYS A 297 -24.40 45.59 -28.87
CA CYS A 297 -23.38 45.92 -29.87
C CYS A 297 -22.11 46.55 -29.29
N GLY A 298 -22.06 46.80 -27.97
CA GLY A 298 -20.93 47.42 -27.29
C GLY A 298 -20.72 48.91 -27.58
N ASN A 299 -21.64 49.56 -28.31
CA ASN A 299 -21.51 50.98 -28.65
C ASN A 299 -21.62 51.86 -27.40
N ARG A 300 -20.77 52.89 -27.30
CA ARG A 300 -20.70 53.80 -26.14
C ARG A 300 -20.88 55.24 -26.58
N TRP A 301 -21.67 56.02 -25.85
CA TRP A 301 -21.88 57.44 -26.10
C TRP A 301 -22.19 58.20 -24.81
N LYS A 302 -22.17 59.54 -24.87
CA LYS A 302 -22.41 60.42 -23.72
C LYS A 302 -23.45 61.49 -24.02
N PHE A 303 -24.19 61.92 -23.01
CA PHE A 303 -25.08 63.08 -23.03
C PHE A 303 -24.80 63.99 -21.84
N SER A 304 -24.78 65.30 -22.08
CA SER A 304 -24.64 66.37 -21.08
C SER A 304 -25.88 67.25 -21.11
#